data_AF-A0A7S4DNT9-F1
#
_entry.id   AF-A0A7S4DNT9-F1
#
_cell.length_a   1.000
_cell.length_b   1.000
_cell.length_c   1.000
_cell.angle_alpha   90.00
_cell.angle_beta   90.00
_cell.angle_gamma   90.00
#
_symmetry.space_group_name_H-M   'P 1'
#
loop_
_entity.id
_entity.type
_entity.pdbx_description
1 polymer ?
#
loop_
_entity_poly.entity_id
_entity_poly.type
_entity_poly.pdbx_seq_one_letter_code
_entity_poly.pdbx_strand_id
1 'polypeptide(L)'
;KTVTTAIMYGPALILVSALAAFADEHEGEHAVAWGASFTLTPAQYTWQAQKTGCPLPNQTYAEPTMKFVVLELANTTKAALMAAEETAEELFEGDLQTVIPGLGSIEVGTAVTLQFDTSVITSQFPIRIEGPATSYGIFTEHEPAEFEFDAHYLVLDGDDLEPEAMLIEEDGEHSHGHSEECILPTDRPDCGCTNAGTLECDNTDKVLESYLYLVDNRCNQGCNCYNEGCRDNFFIVDMHHSGCNADQLPKFVEENFHEYEESCQRCYQSPFQNPVLPQCGAIDCKNTAATNGNYSLVASAECQNDFCQSPACQAAWQVVIAAHDECCHDDIPEALADGFHDLEEVCLGGCNVPVPTNYTVDCSAPKNLGLVEDDHDGDDHDEHEGEHAVAWGASFTLTPAQYTWQAQKTGCPLSDQSYAEPTMKFVVLELANTSKAALMAAEETAEELFEGNLETVVPGFGSIDVGTAVTL
;
A
#
# COMPACT_ATOMS: atom_id res chain seq x y z
N LYS A 1 3.73 -71.16 54.50
CA LYS A 1 2.49 -71.93 54.27
C LYS A 1 1.32 -71.07 54.73
N THR A 2 0.25 -71.10 53.95
CA THR A 2 -1.04 -70.39 54.11
C THR A 2 -1.09 -68.96 53.54
N VAL A 3 -1.64 -68.93 52.33
CA VAL A 3 -2.24 -67.84 51.55
C VAL A 3 -3.62 -67.52 52.15
N THR A 4 -4.07 -66.27 52.23
CA THR A 4 -5.45 -65.89 51.85
C THR A 4 -5.58 -64.38 51.56
N THR A 5 -6.13 -64.14 50.38
CA THR A 5 -6.63 -62.93 49.74
C THR A 5 -7.68 -62.15 50.54
N ALA A 6 -7.71 -60.82 50.36
CA ALA A 6 -8.95 -60.04 50.39
C ALA A 6 -8.92 -58.96 49.29
N ILE A 7 -9.83 -59.12 48.34
CA ILE A 7 -10.19 -58.17 47.27
C ILE A 7 -11.33 -57.31 47.82
N MET A 8 -11.30 -55.99 47.62
CA MET A 8 -12.52 -55.22 47.42
C MET A 8 -12.32 -54.18 46.31
N TYR A 9 -13.36 -54.11 45.48
CA TYR A 9 -13.48 -53.45 44.18
C TYR A 9 -13.55 -51.92 44.29
N GLY A 10 -12.88 -51.23 43.37
CA GLY A 10 -13.22 -49.86 42.96
C GLY A 10 -13.80 -49.87 41.54
N PRO A 11 -14.75 -48.97 41.20
CA PRO A 11 -15.29 -48.87 39.85
C PRO A 11 -14.31 -48.18 38.90
N ALA A 12 -14.45 -48.53 37.63
CA ALA A 12 -13.59 -48.24 36.49
C ALA A 12 -13.26 -46.75 36.29
N LEU A 13 -11.97 -46.46 36.10
CA LEU A 13 -11.49 -45.27 35.41
C LEU A 13 -11.72 -45.48 33.90
N ILE A 14 -12.62 -44.71 33.30
CA ILE A 14 -12.64 -44.50 31.85
C ILE A 14 -11.61 -43.40 31.58
N LEU A 15 -10.44 -43.78 31.06
CA LEU A 15 -9.52 -42.84 30.44
C LEU A 15 -10.07 -42.52 29.04
N VAL A 16 -10.65 -41.35 28.88
CA VAL A 16 -10.78 -40.72 27.56
C VAL A 16 -9.47 -39.99 27.32
N SER A 17 -8.63 -40.54 26.45
CA SER A 17 -7.52 -39.81 25.85
C SER A 17 -8.11 -38.73 24.93
N ALA A 18 -8.08 -37.47 25.36
CA ALA A 18 -8.25 -36.34 24.46
C ALA A 18 -7.02 -36.29 23.56
N LEU A 19 -7.14 -36.83 22.34
CA LEU A 19 -6.30 -36.43 21.24
C LEU A 19 -6.78 -35.01 20.88
N ALA A 20 -5.93 -34.01 21.11
CA ALA A 20 -6.13 -32.68 20.59
C ALA A 20 -6.21 -32.79 19.06
N ALA A 21 -7.38 -32.46 18.52
CA ALA A 21 -7.50 -32.09 17.12
C ALA A 21 -6.85 -30.71 17.01
N PHE A 22 -5.70 -30.66 16.36
CA PHE A 22 -5.08 -29.43 15.90
C PHE A 22 -5.72 -29.07 14.56
N ALA A 23 -6.07 -27.78 14.44
CA ALA A 23 -6.36 -27.01 13.23
C ALA A 23 -7.46 -27.57 12.32
N ASP A 24 -8.66 -27.02 12.48
CA ASP A 24 -9.55 -26.75 11.35
C ASP A 24 -9.14 -25.35 10.87
N GLU A 25 -8.54 -25.25 9.69
CA GLU A 25 -8.27 -23.98 9.03
C GLU A 25 -9.64 -23.40 8.63
N HIS A 26 -10.12 -22.44 9.41
CA HIS A 26 -11.20 -21.56 8.99
C HIS A 26 -10.61 -20.61 7.95
N GLU A 27 -10.73 -20.95 6.66
CA GLU A 27 -10.63 -19.97 5.56
C GLU A 27 -11.86 -19.05 5.63
N GLY A 28 -11.81 -18.07 6.52
CA GLY A 28 -12.74 -16.96 6.60
C GLY A 28 -11.94 -15.68 6.76
N GLU A 29 -12.33 -14.64 6.04
CA GLU A 29 -11.90 -13.25 6.19
C GLU A 29 -11.68 -12.93 7.68
N HIS A 30 -10.42 -12.76 8.09
CA HIS A 30 -10.07 -12.58 9.50
C HIS A 30 -10.59 -11.22 9.98
N ALA A 31 -11.27 -11.20 11.12
CA ALA A 31 -11.89 -9.98 11.63
C ALA A 31 -10.86 -8.93 12.11
N VAL A 32 -9.62 -9.35 12.34
CA VAL A 32 -8.50 -8.54 12.82
C VAL A 32 -7.40 -8.60 11.75
N ALA A 33 -7.16 -7.50 11.02
CA ALA A 33 -6.07 -7.43 10.05
C ALA A 33 -4.71 -7.13 10.70
N TRP A 34 -4.72 -6.49 11.88
CA TRP A 34 -3.49 -6.06 12.55
C TRP A 34 -3.57 -6.13 14.07
N GLY A 35 -2.46 -6.51 14.69
CA GLY A 35 -2.30 -6.46 16.13
C GLY A 35 -0.87 -6.10 16.53
N ALA A 36 -0.70 -5.31 17.58
CA ALA A 36 0.63 -5.01 18.12
C ALA A 36 0.66 -4.84 19.63
N SER A 37 1.82 -5.16 20.21
CA SER A 37 2.04 -5.10 21.66
C SER A 37 2.92 -3.92 22.06
N PHE A 38 2.56 -3.27 23.18
CA PHE A 38 3.20 -2.06 23.66
C PHE A 38 3.48 -2.14 25.16
N THR A 39 4.55 -1.45 25.58
CA THR A 39 4.78 -1.14 26.98
C THR A 39 4.12 0.21 27.33
N LEU A 40 2.90 0.19 27.88
CA LEU A 40 2.16 1.42 28.23
C LEU A 40 2.15 1.65 29.75
N THR A 41 2.22 2.91 30.17
CA THR A 41 2.13 3.32 31.59
C THR A 41 0.85 4.13 31.82
N PRO A 42 0.39 4.31 33.07
CA PRO A 42 -0.83 5.08 33.32
C PRO A 42 -0.75 6.51 32.78
N ALA A 43 -1.46 6.76 31.68
CA ALA A 43 -1.49 8.01 30.95
C ALA A 43 -2.70 8.06 29.99
N GLN A 44 -2.87 9.18 29.30
CA GLN A 44 -3.82 9.32 28.21
C GLN A 44 -3.02 9.32 26.89
N TYR A 45 -3.14 8.23 26.15
CA TYR A 45 -2.56 8.10 24.82
C TYR A 45 -3.56 8.59 23.78
N THR A 46 -3.08 8.83 22.56
CA THR A 46 -3.94 9.17 21.43
C THR A 46 -3.69 8.20 20.29
N TRP A 47 -4.74 7.52 19.85
CA TRP A 47 -4.77 6.87 18.55
C TRP A 47 -5.14 7.90 17.48
N GLN A 48 -4.41 7.92 16.37
CA GLN A 48 -4.63 8.82 15.26
C GLN A 48 -4.90 8.03 13.99
N ALA A 49 -5.79 8.56 13.15
CA ALA A 49 -6.01 8.10 11.80
C ALA A 49 -6.06 9.33 10.90
N GLN A 50 -5.33 9.29 9.79
CA GLN A 50 -5.25 10.36 8.82
C GLN A 50 -5.91 9.96 7.51
N LYS A 51 -6.36 10.96 6.76
CA LYS A 51 -6.59 10.78 5.34
C LYS A 51 -5.24 10.62 4.63
N THR A 52 -5.14 9.64 3.77
CA THR A 52 -3.95 9.31 2.97
C THR A 52 -4.21 9.65 1.50
N GLY A 53 -3.22 9.43 0.65
CA GLY A 53 -3.30 9.72 -0.78
C GLY A 53 -2.76 11.09 -1.20
N CYS A 54 -2.31 11.17 -2.44
CA CYS A 54 -1.73 12.37 -3.05
C CYS A 54 -2.18 12.50 -4.51
N PRO A 55 -2.17 13.71 -5.12
CA PRO A 55 -1.75 15.00 -4.56
C PRO A 55 -2.83 15.65 -3.69
N LEU A 56 -2.40 16.60 -2.85
CA LEU A 56 -3.31 17.47 -2.10
C LEU A 56 -4.24 18.28 -3.03
N PRO A 57 -5.53 18.46 -2.67
CA PRO A 57 -6.18 18.08 -1.42
C PRO A 57 -7.04 16.79 -1.55
N ASN A 58 -6.70 15.86 -2.44
CA ASN A 58 -7.57 14.72 -2.78
C ASN A 58 -7.56 13.59 -1.76
N GLN A 59 -7.00 13.83 -0.58
CA GLN A 59 -6.88 12.82 0.47
C GLN A 59 -8.23 12.29 0.94
N THR A 60 -8.30 10.99 1.19
CA THR A 60 -9.45 10.26 1.74
C THR A 60 -9.00 9.34 2.88
N TYR A 61 -9.93 8.95 3.75
CA TYR A 61 -9.64 7.82 4.64
C TYR A 61 -9.80 6.54 3.81
N ALA A 62 -8.93 5.54 4.01
CA ALA A 62 -9.04 4.25 3.34
C ALA A 62 -10.44 3.64 3.56
N GLU A 63 -10.92 3.65 4.80
CA GLU A 63 -12.29 3.32 5.17
C GLU A 63 -12.88 4.38 6.14
N PRO A 64 -14.21 4.57 6.24
CA PRO A 64 -14.81 5.59 7.11
C PRO A 64 -14.86 5.16 8.59
N THR A 65 -14.64 3.88 8.89
CA THR A 65 -14.68 3.29 10.23
C THR A 65 -13.64 2.19 10.40
N MET A 66 -13.31 1.85 11.65
CA MET A 66 -12.44 0.71 11.97
C MET A 66 -12.83 0.11 13.33
N LYS A 67 -12.97 -1.22 13.45
CA LYS A 67 -13.06 -1.86 14.77
C LYS A 67 -11.73 -1.82 15.50
N PHE A 68 -11.77 -1.61 16.82
CA PHE A 68 -10.59 -1.37 17.63
C PHE A 68 -10.76 -1.93 19.04
N VAL A 69 -9.72 -2.57 19.58
CA VAL A 69 -9.69 -2.97 20.99
C VAL A 69 -8.29 -2.88 21.59
N VAL A 70 -8.22 -2.53 22.88
CA VAL A 70 -7.00 -2.64 23.70
C VAL A 70 -7.18 -3.75 24.73
N LEU A 71 -6.27 -4.72 24.77
CA LEU A 71 -6.29 -5.84 25.71
C LEU A 71 -5.05 -5.81 26.62
N GLU A 72 -5.20 -6.25 27.87
CA GLU A 72 -4.05 -6.51 28.75
C GLU A 72 -3.35 -7.80 28.31
N LEU A 73 -2.01 -7.76 28.22
CA LEU A 73 -1.19 -8.92 27.88
C LEU A 73 -0.36 -9.40 29.07
N ALA A 74 0.05 -10.67 29.02
CA ALA A 74 1.00 -11.22 29.99
C ALA A 74 2.42 -10.62 29.87
N ASN A 75 2.83 -10.27 28.64
CA ASN A 75 4.07 -9.60 28.26
C ASN A 75 3.94 -9.11 26.80
N THR A 76 4.95 -8.43 26.26
CA THR A 76 4.97 -7.86 24.90
C THR A 76 5.56 -8.80 23.84
N THR A 77 5.57 -10.12 24.07
CA THR A 77 6.09 -11.05 23.04
C THR A 77 5.03 -11.35 21.97
N LYS A 78 5.47 -11.62 20.73
CA LYS A 78 4.57 -12.08 19.64
C LYS A 78 3.68 -13.25 20.07
N ALA A 79 4.19 -14.20 20.84
CA ALA A 79 3.41 -15.33 21.35
C ALA A 79 2.28 -14.92 22.32
N ALA A 80 2.49 -13.89 23.14
CA ALA A 80 1.45 -13.37 24.02
C ALA A 80 0.40 -12.55 23.25
N LEU A 81 0.83 -11.87 22.18
CA LEU A 81 -0.04 -11.15 21.27
C LEU A 81 -0.94 -12.10 20.46
N MET A 82 -0.38 -13.16 19.85
CA MET A 82 -1.15 -14.21 19.16
C MET A 82 -2.15 -14.90 20.10
N ALA A 83 -1.79 -15.11 21.36
CA ALA A 83 -2.71 -15.73 22.32
C ALA A 83 -3.90 -14.82 22.70
N ALA A 84 -3.84 -13.52 22.40
CA ALA A 84 -4.89 -12.56 22.68
C ALA A 84 -5.74 -12.21 21.43
N GLU A 85 -5.29 -12.60 20.24
CA GLU A 85 -5.96 -12.37 18.95
C GLU A 85 -7.35 -13.00 18.89
N GLU A 86 -7.49 -14.28 19.27
CA GLU A 86 -8.80 -14.97 19.35
C GLU A 86 -9.79 -14.20 20.24
N THR A 87 -9.30 -13.57 21.33
CA THR A 87 -10.16 -12.73 22.19
C THR A 87 -10.55 -11.41 21.51
N ALA A 88 -9.67 -10.82 20.71
CA ALA A 88 -9.98 -9.61 19.95
C ALA A 88 -11.02 -9.89 18.85
N GLU A 89 -10.86 -10.99 18.11
CA GLU A 89 -11.82 -11.46 17.10
C GLU A 89 -13.21 -11.70 17.71
N GLU A 90 -13.29 -12.46 18.81
CA GLU A 90 -14.55 -12.69 19.53
C GLU A 90 -15.23 -11.36 19.97
N LEU A 91 -14.44 -10.36 20.36
CA LEU A 91 -14.96 -9.06 20.75
C LEU A 91 -15.46 -8.26 19.55
N PHE A 92 -14.85 -8.39 18.37
CA PHE A 92 -15.23 -7.70 17.14
C PHE A 92 -16.55 -8.21 16.54
N GLU A 93 -16.95 -9.45 16.83
CA GLU A 93 -18.27 -9.99 16.48
C GLU A 93 -19.41 -9.41 17.34
N GLY A 94 -19.09 -8.73 18.44
CA GLY A 94 -20.06 -8.18 19.38
C GLY A 94 -20.79 -6.93 18.90
N ASP A 95 -21.79 -6.49 19.68
CA ASP A 95 -22.42 -5.19 19.50
C ASP A 95 -21.47 -4.07 19.97
N LEU A 96 -20.79 -3.42 19.01
CA LEU A 96 -19.77 -2.41 19.29
C LEU A 96 -20.37 -1.01 19.50
N GLN A 97 -19.84 -0.28 20.48
CA GLN A 97 -20.15 1.14 20.62
C GLN A 97 -19.31 1.97 19.65
N THR A 98 -19.94 2.95 19.01
CA THR A 98 -19.24 3.91 18.16
C THR A 98 -18.56 4.98 18.99
N VAL A 99 -17.26 5.18 18.78
CA VAL A 99 -16.49 6.30 19.32
C VAL A 99 -16.25 7.31 18.19
N ILE A 100 -16.56 8.58 18.47
CA ILE A 100 -16.36 9.71 17.55
C ILE A 100 -15.25 10.61 18.14
N PRO A 101 -14.34 11.18 17.33
CA PRO A 101 -13.30 12.08 17.80
C PRO A 101 -13.82 13.17 18.75
N GLY A 102 -13.14 13.34 19.89
CA GLY A 102 -13.47 14.35 20.90
C GLY A 102 -14.73 14.09 21.75
N LEU A 103 -15.46 13.00 21.54
CA LEU A 103 -16.71 12.70 22.27
C LEU A 103 -16.68 11.40 23.10
N GLY A 104 -15.61 10.60 23.02
CA GLY A 104 -15.44 9.38 23.82
C GLY A 104 -13.97 9.04 24.06
N SER A 105 -13.72 8.07 24.96
CA SER A 105 -12.42 7.43 25.18
C SER A 105 -12.52 5.93 24.96
N ILE A 106 -11.43 5.34 24.50
CA ILE A 106 -11.27 3.90 24.36
C ILE A 106 -10.82 3.37 25.73
N GLU A 107 -11.55 2.38 26.22
CA GLU A 107 -11.30 1.72 27.51
C GLU A 107 -10.72 0.32 27.27
N VAL A 108 -9.76 -0.07 28.10
CA VAL A 108 -9.13 -1.40 28.02
C VAL A 108 -10.18 -2.51 28.23
N GLY A 109 -10.14 -3.53 27.38
CA GLY A 109 -11.00 -4.71 27.40
C GLY A 109 -12.36 -4.52 26.74
N THR A 110 -12.62 -3.37 26.10
CA THR A 110 -13.88 -3.12 25.37
C THR A 110 -13.59 -2.80 23.91
N ALA A 111 -14.09 -3.65 23.01
CA ALA A 111 -14.04 -3.35 21.57
C ALA A 111 -15.04 -2.25 21.20
N VAL A 112 -14.64 -1.42 20.25
CA VAL A 112 -15.40 -0.27 19.76
C VAL A 112 -15.29 -0.16 18.24
N THR A 113 -16.22 0.57 17.62
CA THR A 113 -16.05 1.04 16.24
C THR A 113 -15.59 2.49 16.30
N LEU A 114 -14.41 2.79 15.76
CA LEU A 114 -13.96 4.15 15.55
C LEU A 114 -14.66 4.70 14.30
N GLN A 115 -15.32 5.85 14.43
CA GLN A 115 -15.88 6.58 13.29
C GLN A 115 -14.98 7.77 12.98
N PHE A 116 -14.34 7.77 11.82
CA PHE A 116 -13.47 8.89 11.44
C PHE A 116 -14.28 10.13 11.08
N ASP A 117 -13.74 11.29 11.43
CA ASP A 117 -14.28 12.60 11.05
C ASP A 117 -13.76 12.97 9.66
N THR A 118 -14.58 12.71 8.65
CA THR A 118 -14.26 12.99 7.24
C THR A 118 -14.13 14.48 6.92
N SER A 119 -14.47 15.38 7.86
CA SER A 119 -14.28 16.83 7.70
C SER A 119 -12.88 17.33 8.05
N VAL A 120 -12.04 16.48 8.66
CA VAL A 120 -10.64 16.79 9.02
C VAL A 120 -9.66 15.79 8.40
N ILE A 121 -8.41 16.20 8.24
CA ILE A 121 -7.33 15.32 7.75
C ILE A 121 -6.95 14.28 8.81
N THR A 122 -7.10 14.58 10.10
CA THR A 122 -6.69 13.68 11.18
C THR A 122 -7.79 13.55 12.23
N SER A 123 -8.25 12.32 12.44
CA SER A 123 -9.13 11.92 13.53
C SER A 123 -8.30 11.45 14.71
N GLN A 124 -8.64 11.90 15.92
CA GLN A 124 -7.91 11.56 17.14
C GLN A 124 -8.84 10.94 18.17
N PHE A 125 -8.44 9.79 18.73
CA PHE A 125 -9.18 9.02 19.70
C PHE A 125 -8.35 8.81 20.97
N PRO A 126 -8.80 9.33 22.13
CA PRO A 126 -8.04 9.16 23.35
C PRO A 126 -8.18 7.73 23.91
N ILE A 127 -7.06 7.10 24.24
CA ILE A 127 -6.99 5.82 24.95
C ILE A 127 -6.60 6.10 26.40
N ARG A 128 -7.41 5.62 27.35
CA ARG A 128 -7.14 5.79 28.77
C ARG A 128 -6.51 4.52 29.35
N ILE A 129 -5.28 4.65 29.85
CA ILE A 129 -4.58 3.59 30.59
C ILE A 129 -4.55 3.97 32.08
N GLU A 130 -5.23 3.19 32.93
CA GLU A 130 -5.26 3.42 34.40
C GLU A 130 -4.64 2.26 35.20
N GLY A 131 -4.48 1.09 34.59
CA GLY A 131 -4.14 -0.16 35.27
C GLY A 131 -2.66 -0.28 35.69
N PRO A 132 -2.33 -1.21 36.60
CA PRO A 132 -0.95 -1.51 36.97
C PRO A 132 -0.24 -2.39 35.93
N ALA A 133 -0.97 -2.94 34.95
CA ALA A 133 -0.38 -3.65 33.84
C ALA A 133 0.48 -2.68 33.03
N THR A 134 1.54 -3.23 32.44
CA THR A 134 2.44 -2.46 31.56
C THR A 134 2.48 -3.02 30.16
N SER A 135 1.90 -4.20 29.92
CA SER A 135 1.92 -4.85 28.61
C SER A 135 0.51 -4.89 28.07
N TYR A 136 0.31 -4.24 26.92
CA TYR A 136 -0.99 -4.12 26.27
C TYR A 136 -0.88 -4.54 24.82
N GLY A 137 -1.95 -5.12 24.27
CA GLY A 137 -2.13 -5.41 22.86
C GLY A 137 -3.18 -4.47 22.31
N ILE A 138 -2.93 -3.88 21.15
CA ILE A 138 -3.91 -3.14 20.37
C ILE A 138 -4.21 -3.97 19.12
N PHE A 139 -5.48 -4.15 18.79
CA PHE A 139 -5.95 -4.90 17.63
C PHE A 139 -6.93 -4.06 16.83
N THR A 140 -6.85 -4.13 15.51
CA THR A 140 -7.63 -3.34 14.58
C THR A 140 -8.17 -4.17 13.41
N GLU A 141 -9.33 -3.76 12.90
CA GLU A 141 -9.95 -4.36 11.69
C GLU A 141 -9.15 -4.07 10.42
N HIS A 142 -8.41 -2.96 10.40
CA HIS A 142 -7.58 -2.52 9.29
C HIS A 142 -6.13 -2.31 9.74
N GLU A 143 -5.20 -2.31 8.81
CA GLU A 143 -3.81 -1.97 9.09
C GLU A 143 -3.67 -0.47 9.38
N PRO A 144 -3.05 -0.07 10.50
CA PRO A 144 -2.92 1.36 10.84
C PRO A 144 -2.20 2.19 9.77
N ALA A 145 -1.28 1.58 9.02
CA ALA A 145 -0.50 2.23 7.96
C ALA A 145 -1.38 2.80 6.83
N GLU A 146 -2.54 2.21 6.56
CA GLU A 146 -3.52 2.73 5.59
C GLU A 146 -4.07 4.11 5.98
N PHE A 147 -3.89 4.48 7.25
CA PHE A 147 -4.34 5.72 7.87
C PHE A 147 -3.17 6.61 8.35
N GLU A 148 -1.95 6.39 7.88
CA GLU A 148 -0.80 7.25 8.19
C GLU A 148 -0.40 8.06 6.95
N PHE A 149 -0.32 9.38 7.10
CA PHE A 149 0.13 10.28 6.05
C PHE A 149 1.46 10.97 6.41
N ASP A 150 1.51 11.60 7.57
CA ASP A 150 2.70 12.28 8.10
C ASP A 150 2.82 12.20 9.64
N ALA A 151 1.94 11.42 10.29
CA ALA A 151 1.92 11.22 11.73
C ALA A 151 1.64 9.75 12.06
N HIS A 152 2.30 9.27 13.12
CA HIS A 152 2.15 7.89 13.56
C HIS A 152 0.80 7.62 14.26
N TYR A 153 0.30 6.39 14.15
CA TYR A 153 -1.00 5.98 14.65
C TYR A 153 -1.11 6.03 16.17
N LEU A 154 -0.01 5.87 16.94
CA LEU A 154 -0.03 5.92 18.40
C LEU A 154 0.95 6.95 18.94
N VAL A 155 0.42 7.91 19.71
CA VAL A 155 1.24 8.97 20.31
C VAL A 155 0.96 9.19 21.80
N LEU A 156 1.98 9.66 22.52
CA LEU A 156 1.89 10.17 23.89
C LEU A 156 2.56 11.55 23.95
N ASP A 157 1.81 12.57 24.38
CA ASP A 157 2.33 13.95 24.48
C ASP A 157 2.99 14.50 23.20
N GLY A 158 2.64 13.92 22.03
CA GLY A 158 3.17 14.27 20.71
C GLY A 158 4.39 13.46 20.26
N ASP A 159 4.88 12.53 21.07
CA ASP A 159 5.92 11.57 20.68
C ASP A 159 5.27 10.28 20.15
N ASP A 160 5.81 9.74 19.05
CA ASP A 160 5.38 8.48 18.44
C ASP A 160 5.79 7.27 19.28
N LEU A 161 4.94 6.24 19.32
CA LEU A 161 5.22 4.99 20.03
C LEU A 161 5.18 3.80 19.09
N GLU A 162 6.36 3.21 18.88
CA GLU A 162 6.53 1.96 18.14
C GLU A 162 6.13 0.72 18.97
N PRO A 163 5.63 -0.34 18.32
CA PRO A 163 5.33 -1.60 18.97
C PRO A 163 6.58 -2.45 19.26
N GLU A 164 6.48 -3.31 20.26
CA GLU A 164 7.52 -4.28 20.66
C GLU A 164 7.43 -5.59 19.85
N ALA A 165 6.22 -5.90 19.35
CA ALA A 165 5.92 -7.04 18.48
C ALA A 165 4.62 -6.76 17.73
N MET A 166 4.49 -7.30 16.51
CA MET A 166 3.32 -7.15 15.64
C MET A 166 2.83 -8.48 15.06
N LEU A 167 1.55 -8.52 14.71
CA LEU A 167 0.84 -9.48 13.88
C LEU A 167 0.27 -8.69 12.71
N ILE A 168 0.53 -9.19 11.52
CA ILE A 168 0.01 -8.73 10.25
C ILE A 168 -0.44 -10.02 9.56
N GLU A 169 -1.62 -10.02 8.94
CA GLU A 169 -2.03 -11.11 8.05
C GLU A 169 -0.90 -11.36 7.04
N GLU A 170 -0.50 -12.62 6.81
CA GLU A 170 0.71 -12.91 6.02
C GLU A 170 0.53 -12.52 4.55
N ASP A 171 0.91 -11.28 4.21
CA ASP A 171 1.28 -10.79 2.89
C ASP A 171 2.32 -9.64 3.00
N GLY A 172 3.46 -9.89 3.67
CA GLY A 172 4.64 -9.03 3.52
C GLY A 172 5.43 -8.77 4.80
N GLU A 173 6.62 -9.35 4.90
CA GLU A 173 7.68 -8.80 5.74
C GLU A 173 8.01 -7.39 5.24
N HIS A 174 7.76 -6.39 6.10
CA HIS A 174 8.38 -5.06 6.13
C HIS A 174 8.71 -4.42 4.77
N SER A 175 7.75 -3.70 4.18
CA SER A 175 8.07 -2.54 3.35
C SER A 175 6.88 -1.59 3.35
N HIS A 176 7.14 -0.30 3.49
CA HIS A 176 6.16 0.78 3.42
C HIS A 176 5.74 1.07 1.97
N GLY A 177 5.52 0.02 1.17
CA GLY A 177 5.07 0.13 -0.20
C GLY A 177 3.57 0.36 -0.23
N HIS A 178 3.14 1.59 -0.50
CA HIS A 178 1.81 1.80 -1.05
C HIS A 178 1.72 0.95 -2.32
N SER A 179 0.84 -0.06 -2.34
CA SER A 179 0.62 -0.91 -3.49
C SER A 179 -0.02 -0.11 -4.63
N GLU A 180 0.78 0.71 -5.31
CA GLU A 180 0.43 1.17 -6.64
C GLU A 180 0.61 0.00 -7.61
N GLU A 181 -0.32 -0.19 -8.54
CA GLU A 181 -0.10 -1.06 -9.69
C GLU A 181 1.25 -0.70 -10.30
N CYS A 182 2.23 -1.62 -10.28
CA CYS A 182 3.56 -1.27 -10.73
C CYS A 182 3.55 -0.76 -12.18
N ILE A 183 3.87 0.52 -12.33
CA ILE A 183 4.14 1.12 -13.63
C ILE A 183 5.53 0.65 -14.08
N LEU A 184 5.54 -0.32 -15.00
CA LEU A 184 6.76 -0.76 -15.67
C LEU A 184 7.57 0.45 -16.14
N PRO A 185 8.91 0.43 -16.07
CA PRO A 185 9.74 1.57 -16.42
C PRO A 185 9.33 2.24 -17.74
N THR A 186 9.03 1.45 -18.78
CA THR A 186 8.66 1.96 -20.11
C THR A 186 7.34 2.71 -20.20
N ASP A 187 6.47 2.51 -19.22
CA ASP A 187 5.12 3.09 -19.16
C ASP A 187 5.09 4.39 -18.32
N ARG A 188 6.21 4.72 -17.67
CA ARG A 188 6.42 6.01 -16.97
C ARG A 188 6.52 7.17 -17.98
N PRO A 189 6.22 8.42 -17.55
CA PRO A 189 6.47 9.60 -18.39
C PRO A 189 7.95 9.71 -18.76
N ASP A 190 8.27 9.99 -20.02
CA ASP A 190 9.67 10.14 -20.44
C ASP A 190 10.33 11.32 -19.71
N CYS A 191 11.49 11.12 -19.07
CA CYS A 191 12.21 12.17 -18.33
C CYS A 191 12.53 13.38 -19.21
N GLY A 192 12.77 13.16 -20.52
CA GLY A 192 13.00 14.24 -21.49
C GLY A 192 11.77 15.14 -21.74
N CYS A 193 10.59 14.74 -21.26
CA CYS A 193 9.35 15.50 -21.30
C CYS A 193 9.01 16.17 -19.95
N THR A 194 9.81 15.94 -18.91
CA THR A 194 9.67 16.59 -17.61
C THR A 194 10.60 17.80 -17.48
N ASN A 195 10.56 18.46 -16.32
CA ASN A 195 11.47 19.57 -16.02
C ASN A 195 12.92 19.11 -15.72
N ALA A 196 13.24 17.81 -15.79
CA ALA A 196 14.61 17.30 -15.69
C ALA A 196 15.53 17.86 -16.79
N GLY A 197 14.96 18.11 -17.97
CA GLY A 197 15.64 18.64 -19.14
C GLY A 197 16.41 17.56 -19.89
N THR A 198 17.65 17.88 -20.28
CA THR A 198 18.53 16.93 -21.00
C THR A 198 19.43 16.21 -20.01
N LEU A 199 19.68 14.92 -20.25
CA LEU A 199 20.66 14.11 -19.53
C LEU A 199 22.07 14.68 -19.71
N GLU A 200 22.73 15.03 -18.61
CA GLU A 200 24.06 15.65 -18.57
C GLU A 200 24.98 14.89 -17.59
N CYS A 201 25.44 13.70 -17.96
CA CYS A 201 26.24 12.83 -17.07
C CYS A 201 27.58 13.42 -16.60
N ASP A 202 28.09 14.48 -17.24
CA ASP A 202 29.31 15.16 -16.79
C ASP A 202 29.02 16.26 -15.74
N ASN A 203 27.76 16.55 -15.44
CA ASN A 203 27.31 17.62 -14.55
C ASN A 203 26.90 17.09 -13.17
N THR A 204 27.86 16.52 -12.44
CA THR A 204 27.63 15.94 -11.11
C THR A 204 27.19 16.97 -10.07
N ASP A 205 27.57 18.24 -10.23
CA ASP A 205 27.12 19.34 -9.38
C ASP A 205 25.59 19.52 -9.45
N LYS A 206 25.00 19.44 -10.66
CA LYS A 206 23.55 19.54 -10.83
C LYS A 206 22.81 18.41 -10.12
N VAL A 207 23.30 17.18 -10.22
CA VAL A 207 22.70 16.01 -9.57
C VAL A 207 22.76 16.16 -8.04
N LEU A 208 23.91 16.58 -7.51
CA LEU A 208 24.08 16.80 -6.08
C LEU A 208 23.21 17.96 -5.56
N GLU A 209 23.14 19.08 -6.29
CA GLU A 209 22.27 20.21 -5.92
C GLU A 209 20.80 19.81 -5.90
N SER A 210 20.35 19.01 -6.88
CA SER A 210 18.98 18.48 -6.91
C SER A 210 18.70 17.54 -5.75
N TYR A 211 19.61 16.60 -5.44
CA TYR A 211 19.44 15.71 -4.30
C TYR A 211 19.40 16.49 -2.97
N LEU A 212 20.29 17.47 -2.79
CA LEU A 212 20.27 18.32 -1.58
C LEU A 212 18.96 19.11 -1.45
N TYR A 213 18.34 19.52 -2.57
CA TYR A 213 17.01 20.11 -2.55
C TYR A 213 15.97 19.12 -2.00
N LEU A 214 16.04 17.85 -2.41
CA LEU A 214 15.11 16.81 -1.93
C LEU A 214 15.19 16.66 -0.40
N VAL A 215 16.41 16.58 0.13
CA VAL A 215 16.69 16.49 1.57
C VAL A 215 16.20 17.74 2.31
N ASP A 216 16.60 18.93 1.85
CA ASP A 216 16.29 20.21 2.53
C ASP A 216 14.79 20.50 2.59
N ASN A 217 14.01 19.96 1.65
CA ASN A 217 12.56 20.15 1.55
C ASN A 217 11.76 18.93 1.99
N ARG A 218 12.41 17.87 2.50
CA ARG A 218 11.75 16.63 2.96
C ARG A 218 10.80 16.07 1.90
N CYS A 219 11.30 15.92 0.68
CA CYS A 219 10.46 15.61 -0.45
C CYS A 219 9.80 14.23 -0.34
N ASN A 220 10.44 13.26 0.31
CA ASN A 220 9.91 11.92 0.63
C ASN A 220 8.94 11.88 1.82
N GLN A 221 8.28 12.99 2.17
CA GLN A 221 7.37 13.04 3.31
C GLN A 221 5.98 13.48 2.84
N GLY A 222 4.98 12.64 3.07
CA GLY A 222 3.62 12.83 2.59
C GLY A 222 3.58 13.22 1.10
N CYS A 223 2.78 14.23 0.76
CA CYS A 223 2.64 14.68 -0.64
C CYS A 223 3.73 15.66 -1.10
N ASN A 224 4.85 15.82 -0.39
CA ASN A 224 5.85 16.84 -0.76
C ASN A 224 6.41 16.60 -2.16
N CYS A 225 6.61 15.35 -2.56
CA CYS A 225 7.02 14.93 -3.89
C CYS A 225 6.12 15.45 -5.03
N TYR A 226 4.87 15.83 -4.77
CA TYR A 226 3.96 16.37 -5.78
C TYR A 226 4.12 17.89 -5.99
N ASN A 227 4.83 18.57 -5.07
CA ASN A 227 5.18 19.97 -5.26
C ASN A 227 6.17 20.09 -6.42
N GLU A 228 5.97 21.10 -7.29
CA GLU A 228 6.79 21.32 -8.49
C GLU A 228 8.29 21.26 -8.18
N GLY A 229 8.75 21.92 -7.10
CA GLY A 229 10.16 21.88 -6.70
C GLY A 229 10.69 20.49 -6.34
N CYS A 230 9.93 19.69 -5.58
CA CYS A 230 10.36 18.33 -5.21
C CYS A 230 10.34 17.40 -6.42
N ARG A 231 9.21 17.39 -7.14
CA ARG A 231 9.02 16.58 -8.34
C ARG A 231 10.11 16.82 -9.38
N ASP A 232 10.39 18.09 -9.68
CA ASP A 232 11.32 18.44 -10.75
C ASP A 232 12.77 18.11 -10.37
N ASN A 233 13.16 18.28 -9.09
CA ASN A 233 14.48 17.86 -8.63
C ASN A 233 14.62 16.34 -8.57
N PHE A 234 13.55 15.62 -8.22
CA PHE A 234 13.54 14.16 -8.23
C PHE A 234 13.71 13.63 -9.65
N PHE A 235 12.98 14.16 -10.63
CA PHE A 235 13.17 13.78 -12.04
C PHE A 235 14.61 14.04 -12.53
N ILE A 236 15.31 15.06 -12.01
CA ILE A 236 16.73 15.25 -12.34
C ILE A 236 17.56 14.08 -11.79
N VAL A 237 17.36 13.72 -10.52
CA VAL A 237 18.12 12.62 -9.89
C VAL A 237 17.81 11.28 -10.57
N ASP A 238 16.53 10.93 -10.70
CA ASP A 238 16.02 9.70 -11.33
C ASP A 238 16.50 9.53 -12.78
N MET A 239 16.42 10.60 -13.60
CA MET A 239 16.94 10.60 -14.97
C MET A 239 18.45 10.32 -15.03
N HIS A 240 19.23 10.88 -14.10
CA HIS A 240 20.68 10.69 -14.09
C HIS A 240 21.05 9.30 -13.57
N HIS A 241 20.38 8.81 -12.53
CA HIS A 241 20.52 7.44 -12.02
C HIS A 241 20.29 6.40 -13.12
N SER A 242 19.18 6.50 -13.84
CA SER A 242 18.87 5.56 -14.92
C SER A 242 19.75 5.74 -16.17
N GLY A 243 20.12 6.98 -16.50
CA GLY A 243 20.72 7.32 -17.80
C GLY A 243 22.25 7.34 -17.86
N CYS A 244 22.93 7.50 -16.72
CA CYS A 244 24.37 7.64 -16.65
C CYS A 244 25.05 6.34 -16.24
N ASN A 245 26.35 6.23 -16.52
CA ASN A 245 27.16 5.15 -15.95
C ASN A 245 27.32 5.39 -14.43
N ALA A 246 27.37 4.34 -13.62
CA ALA A 246 27.50 4.46 -12.16
C ALA A 246 28.70 5.36 -11.75
N ASP A 247 29.84 5.22 -12.43
CA ASP A 247 31.03 6.07 -12.18
C ASP A 247 30.83 7.58 -12.47
N GLN A 248 29.72 7.98 -13.07
CA GLN A 248 29.41 9.37 -13.45
C GLN A 248 28.45 10.05 -12.49
N LEU A 249 27.97 9.35 -11.46
CA LEU A 249 27.07 9.91 -10.46
C LEU A 249 27.79 10.10 -9.13
N PRO A 250 27.37 11.08 -8.30
CA PRO A 250 27.86 11.13 -6.94
C PRO A 250 27.36 9.89 -6.20
N LYS A 251 28.27 9.01 -5.78
CA LYS A 251 27.97 7.78 -5.03
C LYS A 251 26.94 7.95 -3.91
N PHE A 252 27.09 9.00 -3.11
CA PHE A 252 26.15 9.30 -2.03
C PHE A 252 24.71 9.52 -2.53
N VAL A 253 24.52 10.05 -3.73
CA VAL A 253 23.18 10.21 -4.33
C VAL A 253 22.65 8.86 -4.80
N GLU A 254 23.47 8.03 -5.46
CA GLU A 254 23.07 6.67 -5.91
C GLU A 254 22.61 5.82 -4.73
N GLU A 255 23.35 5.82 -3.62
CA GLU A 255 23.03 5.02 -2.44
C GLU A 255 21.79 5.48 -1.67
N ASN A 256 21.33 6.73 -1.83
CA ASN A 256 20.33 7.31 -0.93
C ASN A 256 19.09 7.87 -1.65
N PHE A 257 19.02 7.93 -2.98
CA PHE A 257 17.85 8.50 -3.65
C PHE A 257 16.64 7.53 -3.71
N HIS A 258 16.87 6.21 -3.52
CA HIS A 258 15.80 5.21 -3.47
C HIS A 258 14.76 5.51 -2.39
N GLU A 259 15.15 6.19 -1.30
CA GLU A 259 14.23 6.66 -0.24
C GLU A 259 13.13 7.63 -0.72
N TYR A 260 13.27 8.20 -1.92
CA TYR A 260 12.26 9.09 -2.52
C TYR A 260 11.34 8.33 -3.47
N GLU A 261 11.71 7.14 -3.92
CA GLU A 261 10.99 6.40 -4.95
C GLU A 261 9.63 5.88 -4.47
N GLU A 262 9.45 5.73 -3.15
CA GLU A 262 8.16 5.41 -2.50
C GLU A 262 7.17 6.58 -2.55
N SER A 263 7.66 7.82 -2.55
CA SER A 263 6.83 9.03 -2.46
C SER A 263 6.76 9.82 -3.77
N CYS A 264 7.78 9.70 -4.62
CA CYS A 264 7.94 10.48 -5.82
C CYS A 264 7.69 9.63 -7.06
N GLN A 265 6.82 10.15 -7.93
CA GLN A 265 6.65 9.59 -9.26
C GLN A 265 7.98 9.62 -10.03
N ARG A 266 8.41 8.45 -10.50
CA ARG A 266 9.57 8.28 -11.40
C ARG A 266 9.24 8.65 -12.85
N CYS A 267 10.28 8.90 -13.64
CA CYS A 267 10.19 9.09 -15.07
C CYS A 267 11.00 8.01 -15.80
N TYR A 268 10.70 7.75 -17.07
CA TYR A 268 11.47 6.83 -17.90
C TYR A 268 12.65 7.53 -18.55
N GLN A 269 13.84 7.01 -18.28
CA GLN A 269 15.05 7.30 -19.04
C GLN A 269 15.64 5.97 -19.51
N SER A 270 15.96 5.86 -20.80
CA SER A 270 16.61 4.66 -21.33
C SER A 270 17.90 4.37 -20.54
N PRO A 271 18.08 3.12 -20.05
CA PRO A 271 19.28 2.70 -19.33
C PRO A 271 20.57 3.00 -20.10
N PHE A 272 21.64 3.31 -19.38
CA PHE A 272 22.97 3.44 -19.97
C PHE A 272 23.36 2.17 -20.73
N GLN A 273 23.96 2.31 -21.91
CA GLN A 273 24.41 1.19 -22.74
C GLN A 273 25.93 1.23 -22.92
N ASN A 274 26.62 0.26 -22.32
CA ASN A 274 28.05 0.10 -22.45
C ASN A 274 28.40 -0.80 -23.66
N PRO A 275 29.07 -0.28 -24.70
CA PRO A 275 29.35 -1.04 -25.92
C PRO A 275 30.30 -2.22 -25.73
N VAL A 276 30.97 -2.36 -24.58
CA VAL A 276 31.86 -3.49 -24.28
C VAL A 276 31.19 -4.60 -23.46
N LEU A 277 29.99 -4.37 -22.91
CA LEU A 277 29.27 -5.35 -22.11
C LEU A 277 28.30 -6.20 -22.96
N PRO A 278 28.07 -7.47 -22.59
CA PRO A 278 27.02 -8.29 -23.19
C PRO A 278 25.63 -7.74 -22.83
N GLN A 279 24.57 -8.28 -23.45
CA GLN A 279 23.19 -8.03 -22.99
C GLN A 279 22.84 -8.93 -21.82
N CYS A 280 22.02 -8.44 -20.89
CA CYS A 280 21.51 -9.24 -19.79
C CYS A 280 20.58 -10.35 -20.32
N GLY A 281 20.47 -11.43 -19.53
CA GLY A 281 19.45 -12.44 -19.78
C GLY A 281 18.07 -11.91 -19.38
N ALA A 282 17.00 -12.49 -19.91
CA ALA A 282 15.65 -12.16 -19.48
C ALA A 282 15.47 -12.46 -17.99
N ILE A 283 14.86 -11.53 -17.27
CA ILE A 283 14.52 -11.65 -15.85
C ILE A 283 13.02 -11.94 -15.69
N ASP A 284 12.69 -12.72 -14.65
CA ASP A 284 11.31 -12.96 -14.21
C ASP A 284 11.11 -12.17 -12.92
N CYS A 285 10.53 -10.97 -13.04
CA CYS A 285 10.38 -10.05 -11.92
C CYS A 285 9.50 -10.59 -10.80
N LYS A 286 8.58 -11.51 -11.09
CA LYS A 286 7.74 -12.12 -10.05
C LYS A 286 8.43 -13.24 -9.27
N ASN A 287 9.65 -13.63 -9.67
CA ASN A 287 10.43 -14.67 -8.99
C ASN A 287 11.41 -14.10 -7.96
N THR A 288 10.87 -13.45 -6.93
CA THR A 288 11.63 -12.79 -5.85
C THR A 288 12.58 -13.76 -5.14
N ALA A 289 12.21 -15.03 -4.98
CA ALA A 289 13.06 -16.06 -4.37
C ALA A 289 14.35 -16.31 -5.17
N ALA A 290 14.27 -16.34 -6.50
CA ALA A 290 15.45 -16.48 -7.35
C ALA A 290 16.33 -15.22 -7.30
N THR A 291 15.72 -14.03 -7.34
CA THR A 291 16.44 -12.75 -7.23
C THR A 291 17.17 -12.64 -5.90
N ASN A 292 16.50 -12.93 -4.78
CA ASN A 292 17.08 -12.89 -3.44
C ASN A 292 18.24 -13.89 -3.29
N GLY A 293 18.12 -15.10 -3.87
CA GLY A 293 19.20 -16.09 -3.88
C GLY A 293 20.44 -15.61 -4.64
N ASN A 294 20.27 -14.91 -5.76
CA ASN A 294 21.39 -14.34 -6.53
C ASN A 294 22.02 -13.15 -5.80
N TYR A 295 21.22 -12.24 -5.23
CA TYR A 295 21.71 -11.14 -4.41
C TYR A 295 22.55 -11.64 -3.23
N SER A 296 22.02 -12.61 -2.48
CA SER A 296 22.74 -13.25 -1.35
C SER A 296 24.07 -13.86 -1.77
N LEU A 297 24.16 -14.44 -2.97
CA LEU A 297 25.41 -14.99 -3.49
C LEU A 297 26.40 -13.88 -3.84
N VAL A 298 25.96 -12.82 -4.53
CA VAL A 298 26.83 -11.69 -4.92
C VAL A 298 27.33 -10.94 -3.68
N ALA A 299 26.47 -10.72 -2.68
CA ALA A 299 26.81 -10.10 -1.41
C ALA A 299 27.70 -10.99 -0.51
N SER A 300 27.93 -12.25 -0.88
CA SER A 300 28.78 -13.15 -0.09
C SER A 300 30.25 -12.75 -0.17
N ALA A 301 31.01 -13.07 0.89
CA ALA A 301 32.45 -12.89 0.92
C ALA A 301 33.17 -13.66 -0.20
N GLU A 302 32.58 -14.73 -0.75
CA GLU A 302 33.15 -15.46 -1.89
C GLU A 302 33.17 -14.58 -3.14
N CYS A 303 32.03 -13.98 -3.49
CA CYS A 303 31.92 -13.13 -4.68
C CYS A 303 32.58 -11.78 -4.51
N GLN A 304 32.44 -11.13 -3.35
CA GLN A 304 33.07 -9.82 -3.10
C GLN A 304 34.60 -9.88 -3.15
N ASN A 305 35.23 -10.92 -2.57
CA ASN A 305 36.70 -11.05 -2.62
C ASN A 305 37.23 -11.42 -4.02
N ASP A 306 36.36 -11.95 -4.88
CA ASP A 306 36.67 -12.33 -6.25
C ASP A 306 36.32 -11.22 -7.27
N PHE A 307 35.87 -10.04 -6.81
CA PHE A 307 35.37 -8.95 -7.67
C PHE A 307 34.35 -9.44 -8.71
N CYS A 308 33.56 -10.43 -8.29
CA CYS A 308 32.52 -11.09 -9.07
C CYS A 308 33.03 -11.66 -10.41
N GLN A 309 34.29 -12.07 -10.52
CA GLN A 309 34.90 -12.52 -11.78
C GLN A 309 34.66 -14.00 -12.11
N SER A 310 34.41 -14.84 -11.11
CA SER A 310 34.11 -16.24 -11.32
C SER A 310 32.78 -16.41 -12.07
N PRO A 311 32.63 -17.47 -12.87
CA PRO A 311 31.43 -17.65 -13.69
C PRO A 311 30.12 -17.65 -12.90
N ALA A 312 30.14 -18.17 -11.66
CA ALA A 312 28.96 -18.18 -10.80
C ALA A 312 28.60 -16.77 -10.29
N CYS A 313 29.60 -16.00 -9.83
CA CYS A 313 29.39 -14.63 -9.36
C CYS A 313 29.03 -13.68 -10.51
N GLN A 314 29.64 -13.80 -11.69
CA GLN A 314 29.23 -13.03 -12.87
C GLN A 314 27.78 -13.34 -13.27
N ALA A 315 27.39 -14.61 -13.28
CA ALA A 315 26.02 -14.99 -13.66
C ALA A 315 24.99 -14.44 -12.66
N ALA A 316 25.28 -14.52 -11.35
CA ALA A 316 24.43 -13.94 -10.33
C ALA A 316 24.39 -12.41 -10.39
N TRP A 317 25.54 -11.77 -10.67
CA TRP A 317 25.62 -10.32 -10.84
C TRP A 317 24.77 -9.81 -12.01
N GLN A 318 24.77 -10.53 -13.13
CA GLN A 318 23.92 -10.19 -14.28
C GLN A 318 22.42 -10.30 -13.99
N VAL A 319 22.01 -11.24 -13.12
CA VAL A 319 20.63 -11.36 -12.65
C VAL A 319 20.26 -10.19 -11.74
N VAL A 320 21.18 -9.80 -10.84
CA VAL A 320 20.97 -8.66 -9.93
C VAL A 320 20.83 -7.34 -10.70
N ILE A 321 21.68 -7.08 -11.70
CA ILE A 321 21.55 -5.91 -12.59
C ILE A 321 20.20 -5.92 -13.31
N ALA A 322 19.85 -7.04 -13.95
CA ALA A 322 18.58 -7.14 -14.68
C ALA A 322 17.36 -6.93 -13.77
N ALA A 323 17.40 -7.46 -12.54
CA ALA A 323 16.33 -7.25 -11.57
C ALA A 323 16.22 -5.78 -11.15
N HIS A 324 17.33 -5.14 -10.77
CA HIS A 324 17.33 -3.74 -10.36
C HIS A 324 16.81 -2.79 -11.45
N ASP A 325 17.21 -3.01 -12.70
CA ASP A 325 16.96 -2.06 -13.80
C ASP A 325 15.69 -2.36 -14.63
N GLU A 326 15.19 -3.61 -14.64
CA GLU A 326 13.99 -4.00 -15.41
C GLU A 326 12.75 -4.22 -14.53
N CYS A 327 12.93 -4.63 -13.26
CA CYS A 327 11.81 -4.97 -12.41
C CYS A 327 11.28 -3.77 -11.64
N CYS A 328 10.03 -3.90 -11.20
CA CYS A 328 9.40 -2.98 -10.29
C CYS A 328 10.15 -2.95 -8.96
N HIS A 329 10.10 -1.81 -8.28
CA HIS A 329 10.68 -1.68 -6.94
C HIS A 329 10.07 -2.70 -5.97
N ASP A 330 8.75 -2.91 -6.05
CA ASP A 330 8.04 -3.87 -5.18
C ASP A 330 8.27 -5.34 -5.59
N ASP A 331 8.80 -5.57 -6.79
CA ASP A 331 9.13 -6.91 -7.30
C ASP A 331 10.60 -7.30 -7.04
N ILE A 332 11.37 -6.45 -6.37
CA ILE A 332 12.74 -6.74 -5.96
C ILE A 332 12.86 -6.75 -4.44
N PRO A 333 13.78 -7.57 -3.87
CA PRO A 333 14.03 -7.53 -2.43
C PRO A 333 14.52 -6.14 -2.00
N GLU A 334 14.03 -5.61 -0.88
CA GLU A 334 14.48 -4.34 -0.28
C GLU A 334 16.01 -4.27 -0.16
N ALA A 335 16.64 -5.36 0.32
CA ALA A 335 18.11 -5.45 0.41
C ALA A 335 18.82 -5.28 -0.95
N LEU A 336 18.18 -5.71 -2.05
CA LEU A 336 18.70 -5.47 -3.40
C LEU A 336 18.49 -4.01 -3.80
N ALA A 337 17.32 -3.43 -3.56
CA ALA A 337 17.04 -2.02 -3.87
C ALA A 337 18.05 -1.08 -3.19
N ASP A 338 18.28 -1.25 -1.89
CA ASP A 338 19.20 -0.39 -1.13
C ASP A 338 20.68 -0.72 -1.32
N GLY A 339 20.98 -2.02 -1.49
CA GLY A 339 22.35 -2.53 -1.48
C GLY A 339 22.98 -2.73 -2.85
N PHE A 340 22.26 -2.46 -3.94
CA PHE A 340 22.76 -2.66 -5.30
C PHE A 340 24.01 -1.82 -5.58
N HIS A 341 23.98 -0.52 -5.26
CA HIS A 341 25.05 0.42 -5.56
C HIS A 341 26.37 0.11 -4.82
N ASP A 342 26.28 -0.47 -3.62
CA ASP A 342 27.45 -1.00 -2.89
C ASP A 342 28.18 -2.10 -3.69
N LEU A 343 27.43 -2.90 -4.45
CA LEU A 343 27.97 -4.00 -5.25
C LEU A 343 28.60 -3.51 -6.56
N GLU A 344 28.17 -2.37 -7.12
CA GLU A 344 28.71 -1.85 -8.39
C GLU A 344 30.20 -1.48 -8.30
N GLU A 345 30.67 -1.02 -7.13
CA GLU A 345 32.10 -0.76 -6.91
C GLU A 345 32.94 -2.04 -6.82
N VAL A 346 32.34 -3.12 -6.35
CA VAL A 346 33.03 -4.38 -6.05
C VAL A 346 32.98 -5.34 -7.24
N CYS A 347 31.81 -5.47 -7.86
CA CYS A 347 31.55 -6.36 -8.98
C CYS A 347 31.88 -5.69 -10.32
N LEU A 348 33.11 -5.84 -10.79
CA LEU A 348 33.49 -5.36 -12.11
C LEU A 348 32.81 -6.17 -13.23
N GLY A 349 32.33 -5.48 -14.27
CA GLY A 349 31.72 -6.12 -15.44
C GLY A 349 30.20 -5.96 -15.46
N GLY A 350 29.46 -7.03 -15.71
CA GLY A 350 28.00 -7.00 -15.78
C GLY A 350 27.44 -7.19 -17.19
N CYS A 351 26.28 -6.59 -17.43
CA CYS A 351 25.56 -6.67 -18.70
C CYS A 351 24.74 -5.41 -18.93
N ASN A 352 24.34 -5.19 -20.18
CA ASN A 352 23.41 -4.14 -20.57
C ASN A 352 21.99 -4.67 -20.49
N VAL A 353 21.14 -3.97 -19.75
CA VAL A 353 19.70 -4.18 -19.77
C VAL A 353 19.15 -3.87 -21.17
N PRO A 354 18.30 -4.73 -21.76
CA PRO A 354 17.75 -4.51 -23.09
C PRO A 354 16.91 -3.24 -23.15
N VAL A 355 17.22 -2.38 -24.12
CA VAL A 355 16.43 -1.17 -24.40
C VAL A 355 15.37 -1.46 -25.47
N PRO A 356 14.17 -0.85 -25.38
CA PRO A 356 13.13 -1.00 -26.40
C PRO A 356 13.62 -0.60 -27.79
N THR A 357 13.42 -1.47 -28.78
CA THR A 357 13.82 -1.18 -30.17
C THR A 357 12.97 -0.03 -30.73
N ASN A 358 13.62 1.08 -31.12
CA ASN A 358 13.01 2.35 -31.54
C ASN A 358 12.43 3.20 -30.41
N TYR A 359 13.06 3.20 -29.22
CA TYR A 359 12.77 4.22 -28.22
C TYR A 359 12.97 5.62 -28.81
N THR A 360 11.89 6.39 -28.89
CA THR A 360 11.88 7.80 -29.21
C THR A 360 11.18 8.50 -28.06
N VAL A 361 11.79 9.56 -27.53
CA VAL A 361 11.14 10.43 -26.54
C VAL A 361 9.80 10.89 -27.13
N ASP A 362 8.72 10.45 -26.51
CA ASP A 362 7.36 10.72 -26.97
C ASP A 362 6.61 11.53 -25.93
N CYS A 363 6.67 12.86 -26.09
CA CYS A 363 5.90 13.79 -25.27
C CYS A 363 4.45 13.97 -25.77
N SER A 364 3.99 13.17 -26.74
CA SER A 364 2.67 13.33 -27.39
C SER A 364 1.57 12.45 -26.80
N ALA A 365 1.91 11.49 -25.93
CA ALA A 365 0.96 10.74 -25.12
C ALA A 365 1.03 11.20 -23.66
N PRO A 366 -0.11 11.34 -22.94
CA PRO A 366 -0.08 11.29 -21.49
C PRO A 366 0.28 9.85 -21.11
N LYS A 367 1.57 9.52 -21.10
CA LYS A 367 2.06 8.39 -20.31
C LYS A 367 1.84 8.81 -18.85
N ASN A 368 0.76 8.29 -18.28
CA ASN A 368 0.17 8.63 -17.00
C ASN A 368 1.07 9.46 -16.05
N LEU A 369 0.89 10.78 -16.07
CA LEU A 369 1.19 11.67 -14.93
C LEU A 369 0.05 11.65 -13.90
N GLY A 370 -0.79 10.62 -13.96
CA GLY A 370 -1.89 10.38 -13.05
C GLY A 370 -1.77 8.97 -12.53
N LEU A 371 -1.57 8.87 -11.21
CA LEU A 371 -2.04 7.83 -10.31
C LEU A 371 -2.91 6.79 -11.04
N VAL A 372 -2.42 5.57 -11.11
CA VAL A 372 -3.35 4.45 -10.98
C VAL A 372 -3.63 4.37 -9.48
N GLU A 373 -4.72 4.99 -9.04
CA GLU A 373 -5.40 4.47 -7.84
C GLU A 373 -6.04 3.18 -8.33
N ASP A 374 -5.35 2.07 -8.10
CA ASP A 374 -6.00 0.78 -8.18
C ASP A 374 -6.65 0.56 -6.82
N ASP A 375 -7.92 0.93 -6.72
CA ASP A 375 -8.89 0.30 -5.80
C ASP A 375 -9.11 -1.15 -6.27
N HIS A 376 -8.02 -1.91 -6.40
CA HIS A 376 -8.08 -3.36 -6.56
C HIS A 376 -7.83 -3.96 -5.19
N ASP A 377 -8.89 -3.91 -4.38
CA ASP A 377 -9.23 -5.05 -3.55
C ASP A 377 -9.00 -6.30 -4.40
N GLY A 378 -8.08 -7.14 -3.97
CA GLY A 378 -7.77 -8.41 -4.60
C GLY A 378 -8.96 -9.35 -4.55
N ASP A 379 -9.95 -9.11 -5.40
CA ASP A 379 -10.96 -10.09 -5.76
C ASP A 379 -10.55 -10.69 -7.11
N ASP A 380 -9.82 -11.80 -7.00
CA ASP A 380 -9.76 -12.86 -8.00
C ASP A 380 -11.20 -13.39 -8.20
N HIS A 381 -12.02 -12.61 -8.90
CA HIS A 381 -13.31 -13.04 -9.40
C HIS A 381 -13.13 -13.58 -10.81
N ASP A 382 -12.84 -14.88 -10.82
CA ASP A 382 -13.10 -15.81 -11.92
C ASP A 382 -14.19 -15.30 -12.87
N GLU A 383 -13.79 -15.06 -14.11
CA GLU A 383 -14.56 -15.13 -15.35
C GLU A 383 -16.11 -15.16 -15.21
N HIS A 384 -16.71 -13.97 -15.09
CA HIS A 384 -18.04 -13.75 -15.62
C HIS A 384 -17.97 -12.78 -16.80
N GLU A 385 -17.74 -13.35 -18.00
CA GLU A 385 -18.08 -12.68 -19.26
C GLU A 385 -19.60 -12.40 -19.29
N GLY A 386 -19.96 -11.21 -18.84
CA GLY A 386 -21.26 -10.59 -19.03
C GLY A 386 -21.08 -9.07 -19.04
N GLU A 387 -21.53 -8.40 -20.10
CA GLU A 387 -21.60 -6.93 -20.13
C GLU A 387 -22.58 -6.46 -19.03
N HIS A 388 -22.06 -6.13 -17.84
CA HIS A 388 -22.87 -5.49 -16.80
C HIS A 388 -23.22 -4.06 -17.25
N ALA A 389 -24.50 -3.69 -17.19
CA ALA A 389 -24.96 -2.39 -17.68
C ALA A 389 -24.66 -1.23 -16.71
N VAL A 390 -24.28 -1.56 -15.47
CA VAL A 390 -23.86 -0.64 -14.41
C VAL A 390 -22.35 -0.77 -14.21
N ALA A 391 -21.61 0.30 -14.53
CA ALA A 391 -20.15 0.32 -14.38
C ALA A 391 -19.69 0.79 -12.99
N TRP A 392 -20.57 1.42 -12.21
CA TRP A 392 -20.27 1.95 -10.87
C TRP A 392 -21.56 2.27 -10.10
N GLY A 393 -21.54 2.06 -8.78
CA GLY A 393 -22.63 2.43 -7.88
C GLY A 393 -22.12 2.83 -6.50
N ALA A 394 -22.85 3.72 -5.83
CA ALA A 394 -22.56 4.12 -4.46
C ALA A 394 -23.86 4.38 -3.69
N SER A 395 -23.80 4.22 -2.37
CA SER A 395 -24.94 4.52 -1.47
C SER A 395 -24.63 5.72 -0.59
N PHE A 396 -25.61 6.59 -0.40
CA PHE A 396 -25.45 7.82 0.38
C PHE A 396 -26.61 7.98 1.37
N THR A 397 -26.31 8.44 2.59
CA THR A 397 -27.35 8.96 3.49
C THR A 397 -27.62 10.42 3.15
N LEU A 398 -28.72 10.69 2.43
CA LEU A 398 -29.10 12.03 2.00
C LEU A 398 -30.22 12.62 2.87
N THR A 399 -30.13 13.91 3.16
CA THR A 399 -31.23 14.69 3.78
C THR A 399 -32.09 15.33 2.69
N PRO A 400 -33.37 15.66 2.93
CA PRO A 400 -34.19 16.34 1.93
C PRO A 400 -33.60 17.69 1.47
N ALA A 401 -32.96 17.70 0.31
CA ALA A 401 -32.32 18.85 -0.29
C ALA A 401 -32.22 18.68 -1.83
N GLN A 402 -31.79 19.72 -2.53
CA GLN A 402 -31.38 19.60 -3.93
C GLN A 402 -29.89 19.28 -3.99
N TYR A 403 -29.54 18.20 -4.67
CA TYR A 403 -28.17 17.77 -4.90
C TYR A 403 -27.79 17.99 -6.37
N THR A 404 -26.50 18.14 -6.64
CA THR A 404 -25.98 18.36 -8.00
C THR A 404 -24.93 17.30 -8.29
N TRP A 405 -25.18 16.47 -9.31
CA TRP A 405 -24.16 15.62 -9.90
C TRP A 405 -23.23 16.46 -10.76
N GLN A 406 -21.92 16.27 -10.62
CA GLN A 406 -20.92 16.99 -11.41
C GLN A 406 -20.01 15.98 -12.10
N ALA A 407 -19.86 16.13 -13.41
CA ALA A 407 -18.84 15.45 -14.20
C ALA A 407 -17.88 16.51 -14.73
N GLN A 408 -16.57 16.21 -14.70
CA GLN A 408 -15.53 17.09 -15.22
C GLN A 408 -14.82 16.43 -16.39
N LYS A 409 -14.27 17.24 -17.27
CA LYS A 409 -13.38 16.74 -18.30
C LYS A 409 -12.10 16.24 -17.63
N THR A 410 -11.63 15.10 -18.06
CA THR A 410 -10.38 14.50 -17.61
C THR A 410 -9.31 14.67 -18.71
N GLY A 411 -8.04 14.52 -18.34
CA GLY A 411 -6.91 14.65 -19.26
C GLY A 411 -5.99 15.85 -19.00
N CYS A 412 -4.74 15.71 -19.44
CA CYS A 412 -3.69 16.71 -19.36
C CYS A 412 -2.94 16.73 -20.70
N PRO A 413 -2.58 17.91 -21.26
CA PRO A 413 -2.76 19.27 -20.73
C PRO A 413 -4.22 19.76 -20.75
N LEU A 414 -4.50 20.88 -20.05
CA LEU A 414 -5.84 21.52 -19.98
C LEU A 414 -6.49 21.76 -21.37
N SER A 415 -5.68 21.90 -22.42
CA SER A 415 -6.17 22.07 -23.80
C SER A 415 -6.83 20.82 -24.37
N ASP A 416 -6.49 19.66 -23.83
CA ASP A 416 -6.82 18.34 -24.40
C ASP A 416 -7.88 17.63 -23.55
N GLN A 417 -8.38 18.31 -22.51
CA GLN A 417 -9.42 17.82 -21.64
C GLN A 417 -10.71 17.49 -22.39
N SER A 418 -11.16 16.25 -22.26
CA SER A 418 -12.42 15.72 -22.77
C SER A 418 -13.16 14.96 -21.68
N TYR A 419 -14.47 14.78 -21.85
CA TYR A 419 -15.16 13.77 -21.06
C TYR A 419 -14.72 12.39 -21.57
N ALA A 420 -14.52 11.44 -20.65
CA ALA A 420 -14.19 10.06 -21.02
C ALA A 420 -15.22 9.49 -22.01
N GLU A 421 -16.50 9.80 -21.77
CA GLU A 421 -17.58 9.57 -22.72
C GLU A 421 -18.45 10.82 -22.89
N PRO A 422 -19.03 11.04 -24.08
CA PRO A 422 -19.89 12.20 -24.32
C PRO A 422 -21.26 12.13 -23.62
N THR A 423 -21.65 10.96 -23.11
CA THR A 423 -22.93 10.72 -22.44
C THR A 423 -22.77 9.66 -21.35
N MET A 424 -23.56 9.73 -20.28
CA MET A 424 -23.59 8.72 -19.22
C MET A 424 -25.04 8.32 -18.93
N LYS A 425 -25.33 7.03 -18.75
CA LYS A 425 -26.62 6.60 -18.17
C LYS A 425 -26.56 6.76 -16.65
N PHE A 426 -27.59 7.35 -16.06
CA PHE A 426 -27.58 7.70 -14.64
C PHE A 426 -28.95 7.48 -14.00
N VAL A 427 -28.98 6.91 -12.80
CA VAL A 427 -30.21 6.70 -12.01
C VAL A 427 -29.92 6.90 -10.53
N VAL A 428 -30.90 7.44 -9.79
CA VAL A 428 -30.86 7.51 -8.32
C VAL A 428 -31.96 6.61 -7.78
N LEU A 429 -31.62 5.60 -6.98
CA LEU A 429 -32.58 4.69 -6.35
C LEU A 429 -32.67 4.94 -4.85
N GLU A 430 -33.87 4.77 -4.29
CA GLU A 430 -34.04 4.76 -2.83
C GLU A 430 -33.64 3.38 -2.30
N LEU A 431 -32.68 3.35 -1.39
CA LEU A 431 -32.19 2.12 -0.76
C LEU A 431 -32.77 1.95 0.64
N ALA A 432 -32.89 0.70 1.10
CA ALA A 432 -33.36 0.40 2.45
C ALA A 432 -32.35 0.84 3.54
N ASN A 433 -31.06 0.81 3.22
CA ASN A 433 -29.94 1.29 4.03
C ASN A 433 -28.70 1.48 3.11
N THR A 434 -27.55 1.89 3.68
CA THR A 434 -26.31 2.16 2.94
C THR A 434 -25.32 0.98 2.89
N SER A 435 -25.78 -0.25 3.13
CA SER A 435 -24.89 -1.43 3.06
C SER A 435 -24.57 -1.81 1.61
N LYS A 436 -23.39 -2.42 1.38
CA LYS A 436 -23.01 -3.07 0.11
C LYS A 436 -24.09 -4.02 -0.40
N ALA A 437 -24.70 -4.80 0.49
CA ALA A 437 -25.80 -5.71 0.17
C ALA A 437 -27.06 -4.99 -0.36
N ALA A 438 -27.43 -3.84 0.20
CA ALA A 438 -28.57 -3.04 -0.28
C ALA A 438 -28.27 -2.37 -1.63
N LEU A 439 -27.01 -1.99 -1.87
CA LEU A 439 -26.55 -1.43 -3.13
C LEU A 439 -26.51 -2.49 -4.25
N MET A 440 -25.94 -3.67 -4.00
CA MET A 440 -25.93 -4.81 -4.94
C MET A 440 -27.36 -5.27 -5.28
N ALA A 441 -28.26 -5.31 -4.29
CA ALA A 441 -29.66 -5.64 -4.55
C ALA A 441 -30.38 -4.61 -5.44
N ALA A 442 -29.88 -3.37 -5.53
CA ALA A 442 -30.44 -2.33 -6.38
C ALA A 442 -29.87 -2.33 -7.80
N GLU A 443 -28.77 -3.04 -8.04
CA GLU A 443 -28.09 -3.14 -9.33
C GLU A 443 -29.02 -3.69 -10.42
N GLU A 444 -29.69 -4.81 -10.15
CA GLU A 444 -30.67 -5.42 -11.09
C GLU A 444 -31.77 -4.41 -11.50
N THR A 445 -32.22 -3.56 -10.56
CA THR A 445 -33.21 -2.51 -10.85
C THR A 445 -32.62 -1.40 -11.71
N ALA A 446 -31.36 -1.01 -11.47
CA ALA A 446 -30.67 -0.01 -12.27
C ALA A 446 -30.43 -0.50 -13.71
N GLU A 447 -30.03 -1.75 -13.89
CA GLU A 447 -29.84 -2.38 -15.20
C GLU A 447 -31.15 -2.41 -16.01
N GLU A 448 -32.26 -2.86 -15.40
CA GLU A 448 -33.58 -2.84 -16.05
C GLU A 448 -34.00 -1.42 -16.49
N LEU A 449 -33.71 -0.41 -15.66
CA LEU A 449 -34.02 0.98 -15.99
C LEU A 449 -33.14 1.50 -17.14
N PHE A 450 -31.89 1.06 -17.24
CA PHE A 450 -30.95 1.43 -18.32
C PHE A 450 -31.28 0.81 -19.67
N GLU A 451 -32.07 -0.27 -19.71
CA GLU A 451 -32.61 -0.85 -20.95
C GLU A 451 -33.80 -0.04 -21.52
N GLY A 452 -34.39 0.84 -20.71
CA GLY A 452 -35.52 1.66 -21.08
C GLY A 452 -35.20 2.79 -22.08
N ASN A 453 -36.25 3.48 -22.54
CA ASN A 453 -36.08 4.74 -23.28
C ASN A 453 -35.75 5.86 -22.29
N LEU A 454 -34.48 6.28 -22.27
CA LEU A 454 -34.00 7.31 -21.36
C LEU A 454 -34.22 8.72 -21.90
N GLU A 455 -34.70 9.63 -21.05
CA GLU A 455 -34.72 11.06 -21.36
C GLU A 455 -33.32 11.67 -21.22
N THR A 456 -32.95 12.60 -22.11
CA THR A 456 -31.67 13.30 -22.02
C THR A 456 -31.78 14.54 -21.13
N VAL A 457 -30.97 14.61 -20.07
CA VAL A 457 -30.88 15.78 -19.17
C VAL A 457 -29.62 16.56 -19.50
N VAL A 458 -29.77 17.83 -19.89
CA VAL A 458 -28.64 18.66 -20.33
C VAL A 458 -28.10 19.49 -19.15
N PRO A 459 -26.78 19.70 -19.01
CA PRO A 459 -26.21 20.51 -17.94
C PRO A 459 -26.88 21.89 -17.80
N GLY A 460 -27.32 22.22 -16.58
CA GLY A 460 -28.01 23.48 -16.27
C GLY A 460 -29.49 23.53 -16.63
N PHE A 461 -30.05 22.48 -17.23
CA PHE A 461 -31.46 22.39 -17.63
C PHE A 461 -32.04 20.99 -17.34
N GLY A 462 -32.70 20.82 -16.18
CA GLY A 462 -33.43 19.60 -15.83
C GLY A 462 -33.24 19.19 -14.37
N SER A 463 -33.95 18.15 -13.94
CA SER A 463 -33.76 17.46 -12.67
C SER A 463 -33.74 15.96 -12.92
N ILE A 464 -32.95 15.23 -12.12
CA ILE A 464 -32.96 13.77 -12.10
C ILE A 464 -33.84 13.38 -10.93
N ASP A 465 -35.01 12.80 -11.22
CA ASP A 465 -35.94 12.37 -10.20
C ASP A 465 -35.56 10.97 -9.70
N VAL A 466 -35.67 10.75 -8.39
CA VAL A 466 -35.43 9.43 -7.78
C VAL A 466 -36.34 8.39 -8.42
N GLY A 467 -35.76 7.25 -8.80
CA GLY A 467 -36.42 6.14 -9.49
C GLY A 467 -36.49 6.26 -11.01
N THR A 468 -35.92 7.33 -11.60
CA THR A 468 -35.92 7.55 -13.06
C THR A 468 -34.49 7.51 -13.60
N ALA A 469 -34.23 6.62 -14.56
CA ALA A 469 -32.98 6.64 -15.31
C ALA A 469 -33.00 7.68 -16.44
N VAL A 470 -31.87 8.33 -16.66
CA VAL A 470 -31.68 9.37 -17.68
C VAL A 470 -30.37 9.15 -18.43
N THR A 471 -30.22 9.81 -19.58
CA THR A 471 -28.91 10.03 -20.20
C THR A 471 -28.46 11.46 -19.90
N LEU A 472 -27.27 11.62 -19.32
CA LEU A 472 -26.63 12.92 -19.07
C LEU A 472 -25.83 13.39 -20.29
#